data_AF-A0A2V8CDI9-F1
#
_entry.id   AF-A0A2V8CDI9-F1
#
_cell.length_a   1.000
_cell.length_b   1.000
_cell.length_c   1.000
_cell.angle_alpha   90.00
_cell.angle_beta   90.00
_cell.angle_gamma   90.00
#
_symmetry.space_group_name_H-M   'P 1'
#
loop_
_entity.id
_entity.type
_entity.pdbx_description
1 polymer ?
#
loop_
_entity_poly.entity_id
_entity_poly.type
_entity_poly.pdbx_seq_one_letter_code
_entity_poly.pdbx_strand_id
1 'polypeptide(L)'
;RERYPKAPDDSDAVYRSVIRAKALDTLRGLLPAATTSNVGLFGTGQAFEALLLRMFAHPLEEVRACAQQMLTELRHVIPAFLARLDQPNRGGRW
;
A
#
# COMPACT_ATOMS: atom_id res chain seq x y z
N ARG A 1 -17.55 25.02 17.08
CA ARG A 1 -18.24 24.26 18.15
C ARG A 1 -19.74 24.15 17.88
N GLU A 2 -20.38 25.13 17.23
CA GLU A 2 -21.80 25.04 16.84
C GLU A 2 -22.13 23.92 15.84
N ARG A 3 -21.26 23.69 14.85
CA ARG A 3 -21.51 22.68 13.80
C ARG A 3 -21.31 21.22 14.24
N TYR A 4 -20.51 21.00 15.29
CA TYR A 4 -20.28 19.69 15.91
C TYR A 4 -20.16 19.90 17.43
N PRO A 5 -21.28 19.92 18.16
CA PRO A 5 -21.25 20.12 19.60
C PRO A 5 -20.67 18.89 20.31
N LYS A 6 -20.07 19.12 21.47
CA LYS A 6 -19.55 18.07 22.35
C LYS A 6 -20.71 17.40 23.10
N ALA A 7 -20.74 16.07 23.17
CA ALA A 7 -21.72 15.37 23.99
C ALA A 7 -21.44 15.60 25.50
N PRO A 8 -22.46 15.63 26.37
CA PRO A 8 -22.29 15.94 27.79
C PRO A 8 -21.34 14.96 28.50
N ASP A 9 -21.40 13.69 28.10
CA ASP A 9 -20.65 12.59 28.72
C ASP A 9 -19.26 12.38 28.11
N ASP A 10 -18.93 13.06 27.00
CA ASP A 10 -17.63 12.93 26.37
C ASP A 10 -16.55 13.69 27.17
N SER A 11 -15.35 13.14 27.24
CA SER A 11 -14.20 13.93 27.71
C SER A 11 -13.76 14.94 26.65
N ASP A 12 -13.13 16.04 27.07
CA ASP A 12 -12.58 17.03 26.13
C ASP A 12 -11.51 16.42 25.21
N ALA A 13 -10.76 15.42 25.69
CA ALA A 13 -9.76 14.71 24.90
C ALA A 13 -10.40 13.87 23.79
N VAL A 14 -11.45 13.11 24.11
CA VAL A 14 -12.21 12.29 23.13
C VAL A 14 -12.82 13.20 22.06
N TYR A 15 -13.50 14.26 22.46
CA TYR A 15 -14.09 15.22 21.52
C TYR A 15 -13.05 15.85 20.59
N ARG A 16 -11.89 16.30 21.12
CA ARG A 16 -10.81 16.85 20.28
C ARG A 16 -10.25 15.82 19.31
N SER A 17 -10.10 14.57 19.73
CA SER A 17 -9.65 13.46 18.87
C SER A 17 -10.62 13.22 17.71
N VAL A 18 -11.92 13.14 18.00
CA VAL A 18 -12.97 12.91 16.99
C VAL A 18 -13.03 14.05 15.98
N ILE A 19 -13.01 15.31 16.44
CA ILE A 19 -13.01 16.48 15.55
C ILE A 19 -11.75 16.50 14.68
N ARG A 20 -10.58 16.17 15.24
CA ARG A 20 -9.33 16.09 14.49
C ARG A 20 -9.37 14.98 13.44
N ALA A 21 -9.83 13.78 13.79
CA ALA A 21 -9.97 12.67 12.86
C ALA A 21 -10.88 13.04 11.69
N LYS A 22 -12.05 13.62 11.98
CA LYS A 22 -12.99 14.10 10.97
C LYS A 22 -12.40 15.18 10.05
N ALA A 23 -11.64 16.11 10.62
CA ALA A 23 -10.94 17.13 9.84
C ALA A 23 -9.89 16.51 8.92
N LEU A 24 -9.07 15.58 9.43
CA LEU A 24 -8.05 14.88 8.64
C LEU A 24 -8.66 14.00 7.54
N ASP A 25 -9.78 13.34 7.81
CA ASP A 25 -10.52 12.57 6.80
C ASP A 25 -11.03 13.46 5.67
N THR A 26 -11.53 14.65 6.01
CA THR A 26 -12.02 15.64 5.03
C THR A 26 -10.87 16.20 4.19
N LEU A 27 -9.73 16.49 4.84
CA LEU A 27 -8.55 17.04 4.17
C LEU A 27 -7.78 16.02 3.34
N ARG A 28 -7.96 14.71 3.58
CA ARG A 28 -7.23 13.64 2.86
C ARG A 28 -7.41 13.73 1.34
N GLY A 29 -8.57 14.19 0.86
CA GLY A 29 -8.81 14.38 -0.58
C GLY A 29 -8.00 15.51 -1.24
N LEU A 30 -7.37 16.38 -0.45
CA LEU A 30 -6.49 17.45 -0.94
C LEU A 30 -5.03 17.00 -1.08
N LEU A 31 -4.71 15.79 -0.64
CA LEU A 31 -3.34 15.28 -0.67
C LEU A 31 -2.91 14.95 -2.10
N PRO A 32 -1.64 15.25 -2.48
CA PRO A 32 -1.12 14.87 -3.78
C PRO A 32 -0.94 13.35 -3.89
N ALA A 33 -0.86 12.85 -5.12
CA ALA A 33 -0.57 11.43 -5.39
C ALA A 33 0.79 10.97 -4.81
N ALA A 34 1.73 11.89 -4.60
CA ALA A 34 3.04 11.63 -3.99
C ALA A 34 2.99 11.41 -2.46
N THR A 35 1.81 11.41 -1.84
CA THR A 35 1.66 11.16 -0.40
C THR A 35 2.07 9.74 -0.07
N THR A 36 3.14 9.59 0.70
CA THR A 36 3.64 8.30 1.14
C THR A 36 2.64 7.59 2.04
N SER A 37 2.37 6.32 1.77
CA SER A 37 1.51 5.45 2.57
C SER A 37 2.21 4.11 2.83
N ASN A 38 2.00 3.54 4.01
CA ASN A 38 2.47 2.21 4.35
C ASN A 38 1.29 1.24 4.37
N VAL A 39 1.39 0.15 3.63
CA VAL A 39 0.35 -0.87 3.51
C VAL A 39 0.91 -2.25 3.77
N GLY A 40 0.17 -3.08 4.50
CA GLY A 40 0.49 -4.50 4.67
C GLY A 40 -0.12 -5.31 3.55
N LEU A 41 0.66 -6.21 2.95
CA LEU A 41 0.18 -7.17 1.94
C LEU A 41 0.27 -8.59 2.50
N PHE A 42 -0.79 -9.38 2.28
CA PHE A 42 -0.81 -10.81 2.58
C PHE A 42 -1.41 -11.57 1.39
N GLY A 43 -0.83 -12.72 1.08
CA GLY A 43 -1.26 -13.51 -0.07
C GLY A 43 -0.49 -14.82 -0.17
N THR A 44 -0.91 -15.67 -1.10
CA THR A 44 -0.21 -16.93 -1.41
C THR A 44 1.05 -16.65 -2.24
N GLY A 45 1.99 -17.61 -2.28
CA GLY A 45 3.19 -17.48 -3.12
C GLY A 45 2.87 -17.26 -4.61
N GLN A 46 1.81 -17.90 -5.12
CA GLN A 46 1.31 -17.68 -6.48
C GLN A 46 0.76 -16.26 -6.69
N ALA A 47 0.08 -15.69 -5.69
CA ALA A 47 -0.41 -14.32 -5.76
C ALA A 47 0.74 -13.31 -5.81
N PHE A 48 1.80 -13.53 -5.01
CA PHE A 48 3.00 -12.70 -5.05
C PHE A 48 3.76 -12.83 -6.37
N GLU A 49 3.88 -14.03 -6.94
CA GLU A 49 4.48 -14.21 -8.27
C GLU A 49 3.70 -13.42 -9.34
N ALA A 50 2.37 -13.57 -9.37
CA ALA A 50 1.49 -12.86 -10.31
C ALA A 50 1.57 -11.33 -10.15
N LEU A 51 1.60 -10.85 -8.90
CA LEU A 51 1.75 -9.44 -8.58
C LEU A 51 3.09 -8.89 -9.11
N LEU A 52 4.20 -9.56 -8.79
CA LEU A 52 5.53 -9.13 -9.20
C LEU A 52 5.67 -9.08 -10.72
N LEU A 53 5.12 -10.06 -11.44
CA LEU A 53 5.10 -10.06 -12.90
C LEU A 53 4.47 -8.77 -13.44
N ARG A 54 3.24 -8.49 -12.98
CA ARG A 54 2.48 -7.33 -13.43
C ARG A 54 3.14 -6.01 -13.04
N MET A 55 3.78 -5.95 -11.88
CA MET A 55 4.53 -4.78 -11.46
C MET A 55 5.79 -4.57 -12.31
N PHE A 56 6.52 -5.63 -12.66
CA PHE A 56 7.69 -5.53 -13.56
C PHE A 56 7.31 -5.09 -14.98
N ALA A 57 6.13 -5.47 -15.48
CA ALA A 57 5.62 -5.02 -16.76
C ALA A 57 5.03 -3.60 -16.75
N HIS A 58 4.81 -3.01 -15.58
CA HIS A 58 4.17 -1.70 -15.42
C HIS A 58 5.00 -0.58 -16.08
N PRO A 59 4.40 0.44 -16.73
CA PRO A 59 5.13 1.53 -17.38
C PRO A 59 5.84 2.48 -16.40
N LEU A 60 5.33 2.63 -15.18
CA LEU A 60 5.94 3.50 -14.16
C LEU A 60 7.16 2.85 -13.51
N GLU A 61 8.24 3.62 -13.37
CA GLU A 61 9.49 3.18 -12.74
C GLU A 61 9.34 2.91 -11.24
N GLU A 62 8.61 3.76 -10.52
CA GLU A 62 8.36 3.60 -9.08
C GLU A 62 7.69 2.25 -8.75
N VAL A 63 6.80 1.77 -9.63
CA VAL A 63 6.16 0.46 -9.47
C VAL A 63 7.16 -0.67 -9.67
N ARG A 64 8.05 -0.58 -10.67
CA ARG A 64 9.11 -1.56 -10.89
C ARG A 64 10.15 -1.55 -9.76
N ALA A 65 10.48 -0.38 -9.23
CA ALA A 65 11.39 -0.22 -8.09
C ALA A 65 10.82 -0.88 -6.82
N CYS A 66 9.53 -0.65 -6.54
CA CYS A 66 8.82 -1.31 -5.45
C CYS A 66 8.81 -2.84 -5.63
N ALA A 67 8.56 -3.34 -6.85
CA ALA A 67 8.62 -4.78 -7.15
C ALA A 67 9.99 -5.39 -6.86
N GLN A 68 11.08 -4.66 -7.17
CA GLN A 68 12.43 -5.12 -6.89
C GLN A 68 12.70 -5.24 -5.39
N GLN A 69 12.26 -4.28 -4.59
CA GLN A 69 12.37 -4.33 -3.13
C GLN A 69 11.57 -5.52 -2.57
N MET A 70 10.34 -5.71 -3.04
CA MET A 70 9.52 -6.87 -2.66
C MET A 70 10.18 -8.19 -3.04
N LEU A 71 10.73 -8.30 -4.26
CA LEU A 71 11.39 -9.52 -4.74
C LEU A 71 12.59 -9.90 -3.87
N THR A 72 13.41 -8.93 -3.44
CA THR A 72 14.53 -9.18 -2.53
C THR A 72 14.06 -9.84 -1.23
N GLU A 73 13.08 -9.25 -0.56
CA GLU A 73 12.58 -9.77 0.71
C GLU A 73 11.86 -11.12 0.56
N LEU A 74 11.03 -11.26 -0.48
CA LEU A 74 10.27 -12.48 -0.73
C LEU A 74 11.18 -13.67 -1.11
N ARG A 75 12.35 -13.43 -1.70
CA ARG A 75 13.33 -14.49 -1.98
C ARG A 75 13.87 -15.16 -0.73
N HIS A 76 13.86 -14.47 0.41
CA HIS A 76 14.26 -15.07 1.69
C HIS A 76 13.19 -16.00 2.27
N VAL A 77 11.92 -15.79 1.91
CA VAL A 77 10.77 -16.47 2.55
C VAL A 77 10.14 -17.54 1.64
N ILE A 78 9.95 -17.24 0.34
CA ILE A 78 9.23 -18.08 -0.62
C ILE A 78 10.00 -18.32 -1.94
N PRO A 79 11.30 -18.64 -1.93
CA PRO A 79 12.14 -18.68 -3.13
C PRO A 79 11.60 -19.61 -4.23
N ALA A 80 11.03 -20.76 -3.86
CA ALA A 80 10.50 -21.74 -4.81
C ALA A 80 9.37 -21.19 -5.71
N PHE A 81 8.59 -20.23 -5.20
CA PHE A 81 7.51 -19.59 -5.97
C PHE A 81 7.99 -18.47 -6.89
N LEU A 82 9.23 -17.99 -6.70
CA LEU A 82 9.78 -16.84 -7.44
C LEU A 82 10.81 -17.24 -8.51
N ALA A 83 11.25 -18.50 -8.52
CA ALA A 83 12.24 -18.99 -9.48
C ALA A 83 11.83 -18.80 -10.96
N ARG A 84 10.52 -18.69 -11.24
CA ARG A 84 9.97 -18.46 -12.58
C ARG A 84 10.03 -17.00 -13.03
N LEU A 85 10.38 -16.06 -12.16
CA LEU A 85 10.53 -14.66 -12.52
C LEU A 85 11.83 -14.41 -13.29
N ASP A 86 12.88 -15.20 -13.02
CA ASP A 86 14.21 -15.04 -13.60
C ASP A 86 14.36 -15.70 -14.99
N GLN A 87 13.29 -16.25 -15.57
CA GLN A 87 13.37 -16.99 -16.83
C GLN A 87 13.44 -16.04 -18.04
N PRO A 88 14.59 -15.97 -18.75
CA PRO A 88 14.81 -14.99 -19.81
C PRO A 88 13.90 -15.20 -21.04
N ASN A 89 13.43 -16.43 -21.27
CA ASN A 89 12.61 -16.80 -22.43
C ASN A 89 11.11 -17.00 -22.09
N ARG A 90 10.61 -16.38 -21.02
CA ARG A 90 9.23 -16.53 -20.53
C ARG A 90 8.15 -15.96 -21.48
N GLY A 91 8.54 -15.16 -22.47
CA GLY A 91 7.63 -14.55 -23.42
C GLY A 91 6.99 -13.26 -22.88
N GLY A 92 7.70 -12.14 -23.03
CA GLY A 92 7.14 -10.79 -23.06
C GLY A 92 6.40 -10.29 -21.80
N ARG A 93 5.86 -9.07 -21.90
CA ARG A 93 5.27 -8.30 -20.79
C ARG A 93 3.91 -8.89 -20.34
N TRP A 94 3.76 -9.16 -19.05
CA TRP A 94 2.52 -9.53 -18.36
C TRP A 94 2.34 -8.69 -17.10
#